data_AF-A0AAU5PVV3-F1
#
_entry.id   AF-A0AAU5PVV3-F1
#
_cell.length_a   1.000
_cell.length_b   1.000
_cell.length_c   1.000
_cell.angle_alpha   90.00
_cell.angle_beta   90.00
_cell.angle_gamma   90.00
#
_symmetry.space_group_name_H-M   'P 1'
#
loop_
_entity.id
_entity.type
_entity.pdbx_description
1 polymer ?
#
loop_
_entity_poly.entity_id
_entity_poly.type
_entity_poly.pdbx_seq_one_letter_code
_entity_poly.pdbx_strand_id
1 'polypeptide(L)'
;MSPKKGDRVSVPPLSGWNVIFGTTEAVTGWEELCRAALPSAHRCVEALRTDPLSRDNWNRQHRLRGRLATKEWKGSALEQWEFEVTSGGRVRYLVSPETSTVILVYASTRHPKDTE
;
A
#
# COMPACT_ATOMS: atom_id res chain seq x y z
N MET A 1 -7.38 -12.96 -4.96
CA MET A 1 -7.15 -14.31 -4.43
C MET A 1 -8.10 -14.55 -3.27
N SER A 2 -8.78 -15.69 -3.23
CA SER A 2 -9.61 -16.09 -2.08
C SER A 2 -8.76 -16.82 -1.04
N PRO A 3 -9.04 -16.68 0.27
CA PRO A 3 -8.32 -17.40 1.33
C PRO A 3 -8.35 -18.91 1.12
N LYS A 4 -7.24 -19.59 1.45
CA LYS A 4 -7.05 -21.04 1.34
C LYS A 4 -6.74 -21.67 2.70
N LYS A 5 -6.86 -23.00 2.77
CA LYS A 5 -6.44 -23.79 3.94
C LYS A 5 -4.95 -23.53 4.22
N GLY A 6 -4.65 -23.10 5.44
CA GLY A 6 -3.28 -22.78 5.88
C GLY A 6 -2.92 -21.29 5.77
N ASP A 7 -3.77 -20.47 5.14
CA ASP A 7 -3.57 -19.01 5.15
C ASP A 7 -3.81 -18.43 6.54
N ARG A 8 -3.09 -17.35 6.86
CA ARG A 8 -3.33 -16.60 8.09
C ARG A 8 -4.72 -15.95 8.02
N VAL A 9 -5.44 -16.01 9.14
CA VAL A 9 -6.71 -15.29 9.28
C VAL A 9 -6.43 -13.79 9.36
N SER A 10 -7.14 -13.02 8.53
CA SER A 10 -7.14 -11.55 8.60
C SER A 10 -8.48 -11.08 9.16
N VAL A 11 -8.44 -10.08 10.03
CA VAL A 11 -9.63 -9.40 10.58
C VAL A 11 -9.50 -7.93 10.22
N PRO A 12 -10.55 -7.30 9.64
CA PRO A 12 -10.56 -5.86 9.46
C PRO A 12 -10.36 -5.13 10.79
N PRO A 13 -9.72 -3.96 10.81
CA PRO A 13 -9.53 -3.23 12.05
C PRO A 13 -10.88 -2.72 12.61
N LEU A 14 -11.01 -2.68 13.94
CA LEU A 14 -12.19 -2.09 14.61
C LEU A 14 -12.23 -0.56 14.44
N SER A 15 -11.07 0.06 14.24
CA SER A 15 -10.89 1.51 14.05
C SER A 15 -9.67 1.78 13.17
N GLY A 16 -9.66 2.92 12.49
CA GLY A 16 -8.60 3.27 11.54
C GLY A 16 -8.88 2.69 10.15
N TRP A 17 -7.82 2.53 9.37
CA TRP A 17 -7.93 2.18 7.96
C TRP A 17 -7.71 0.68 7.71
N ASN A 18 -8.62 0.08 6.95
CA ASN A 18 -8.45 -1.28 6.45
C ASN A 18 -7.42 -1.31 5.32
N VAL A 19 -6.52 -2.28 5.31
CA VAL A 19 -5.50 -2.42 4.26
C VAL A 19 -5.72 -3.72 3.50
N ILE A 20 -5.94 -3.61 2.18
CA ILE A 20 -6.25 -4.75 1.30
C ILE A 20 -5.36 -4.72 0.05
N PHE A 21 -5.28 -5.85 -0.64
CA PHE A 21 -4.64 -5.92 -1.96
C PHE A 21 -5.63 -5.60 -3.07
N GLY A 22 -5.24 -4.69 -3.97
CA GLY A 22 -5.96 -4.37 -5.19
C GLY A 22 -5.49 -5.14 -6.42
N THR A 23 -4.25 -5.65 -6.41
CA THR A 23 -3.66 -6.35 -7.56
C THR A 23 -2.88 -7.59 -7.11
N THR A 24 -2.75 -8.57 -8.01
CA THR A 24 -1.95 -9.77 -7.73
C THR A 24 -0.46 -9.43 -7.66
N GLU A 25 0.00 -8.47 -8.47
CA GLU A 25 1.37 -7.97 -8.47
C GLU A 25 1.74 -7.36 -7.12
N ALA A 26 0.81 -6.63 -6.48
CA ALA A 26 1.00 -6.10 -5.14
C ALA A 26 1.13 -7.22 -4.09
N VAL A 27 0.39 -8.33 -4.23
CA VAL A 27 0.52 -9.49 -3.35
C VAL A 27 1.93 -10.06 -3.43
N THR A 28 2.40 -10.39 -4.64
CA THR A 28 3.73 -10.97 -4.85
C THR A 28 4.84 -10.04 -4.34
N GLY A 29 4.79 -8.76 -4.71
CA GLY A 29 5.79 -7.79 -4.27
C GLY A 29 5.77 -7.54 -2.76
N TRP A 30 4.59 -7.63 -2.13
CA TRP A 30 4.46 -7.52 -0.69
C TRP A 30 5.07 -8.73 0.04
N GLU A 31 4.87 -9.94 -0.47
CA GLU A 31 5.50 -11.15 0.07
C GLU A 31 7.03 -11.08 -0.02
N GLU A 32 7.56 -10.57 -1.14
CA GLU A 32 9.00 -10.31 -1.29
C GLU A 32 9.52 -9.27 -0.29
N LEU A 33 8.80 -8.15 -0.11
CA LEU A 33 9.12 -7.14 0.90
C LEU A 33 9.11 -7.73 2.31
N CYS A 34 8.12 -8.54 2.65
CA CYS A 34 8.06 -9.21 3.95
C CYS A 34 9.23 -10.17 4.15
N ARG A 35 9.63 -10.92 3.11
CA ARG A 35 10.79 -11.82 3.17
C ARG A 35 12.10 -11.06 3.36
N ALA A 36 12.25 -9.93 2.69
CA ALA A 36 13.49 -9.14 2.70
C ALA A 36 13.61 -8.20 3.91
N ALA A 37 12.49 -7.63 4.38
CA ALA A 37 12.49 -6.51 5.33
C ALA A 37 11.22 -6.48 6.20
N LEU A 38 10.88 -7.59 6.86
CA LEU A 38 9.67 -7.74 7.68
C LEU A 38 9.42 -6.58 8.67
N PRO A 39 10.40 -6.09 9.46
CA PRO A 39 10.14 -4.99 10.39
C PRO A 39 9.72 -3.68 9.70
N SER A 40 10.27 -3.41 8.51
CA SER A 40 9.92 -2.24 7.71
C SER A 40 8.54 -2.39 7.08
N ALA A 41 8.22 -3.58 6.56
CA ALA A 41 6.89 -3.89 6.05
C ALA A 41 5.82 -3.73 7.15
N HIS A 42 6.10 -4.21 8.38
CA HIS A 42 5.19 -4.03 9.50
C HIS A 42 4.95 -2.56 9.81
N ARG A 43 6.00 -1.73 9.88
CA ARG A 43 5.84 -0.28 10.09
C ARG A 43 5.05 0.40 8.97
N CYS A 44 5.24 -0.02 7.72
CA CYS A 44 4.45 0.48 6.59
C CYS A 44 2.95 0.22 6.80
N VAL A 45 2.54 -1.01 7.10
CA VAL A 45 1.11 -1.33 7.31
C VAL A 45 0.54 -0.58 8.51
N GLU A 46 1.28 -0.48 9.61
CA GLU A 46 0.81 0.27 10.79
C GLU A 46 0.65 1.77 10.50
N ALA A 47 1.57 2.38 9.73
CA ALA A 47 1.41 3.76 9.28
C ALA A 47 0.15 3.93 8.40
N LEU A 48 -0.06 3.04 7.44
CA LEU A 48 -1.23 3.09 6.56
C LEU A 48 -2.55 2.83 7.29
N ARG A 49 -2.56 1.98 8.33
CA ARG A 49 -3.72 1.76 9.20
C ARG A 49 -4.04 2.97 10.07
N THR A 50 -3.01 3.71 10.46
CA THR A 50 -3.15 4.88 11.34
C THR A 50 -3.59 6.10 10.55
N ASP A 51 -2.81 6.49 9.53
CA ASP A 51 -3.08 7.66 8.70
C ASP A 51 -2.44 7.51 7.30
N PRO A 52 -3.16 6.97 6.31
CA PRO A 52 -2.66 6.82 4.95
C PRO A 52 -2.62 8.16 4.19
N LEU A 53 -3.15 9.24 4.75
CA LEU A 53 -3.11 10.57 4.16
C LEU A 53 -2.08 11.47 4.86
N SER A 54 -1.28 10.91 5.78
CA SER A 54 -0.30 11.65 6.55
C SER A 54 0.69 12.39 5.65
N ARG A 55 1.00 13.63 6.05
CA ARG A 55 1.95 14.52 5.38
C ARG A 55 3.14 14.87 6.27
N ASP A 56 3.20 14.29 7.46
CA ASP A 56 4.21 14.60 8.48
C ASP A 56 5.62 14.17 8.06
N ASN A 57 5.71 13.16 7.20
CA ASN A 57 6.98 12.69 6.63
C ASN A 57 6.89 12.59 5.10
N TRP A 58 6.88 13.74 4.43
CA TRP A 58 6.73 13.84 2.97
C TRP A 58 7.78 13.01 2.19
N ASN A 59 8.99 12.86 2.75
CA ASN A 59 10.07 12.06 2.15
C ASN A 59 9.69 10.58 2.04
N ARG A 60 8.90 10.07 2.99
CA ARG A 60 8.52 8.65 3.07
C ARG A 60 7.09 8.37 2.67
N GLN A 61 6.22 9.36 2.67
CA GLN A 61 4.82 9.20 2.30
C GLN A 61 4.34 10.44 1.56
N HIS A 62 3.90 10.28 0.33
CA HIS A 62 3.40 11.39 -0.46
C HIS A 62 2.42 10.93 -1.54
N ARG A 63 1.52 11.85 -1.92
CA ARG A 63 0.64 11.67 -3.07
C ARG A 63 1.44 11.74 -4.36
N LEU A 64 1.21 10.80 -5.27
CA LEU A 64 1.78 10.83 -6.61
C LEU A 64 1.15 11.94 -7.46
N ARG A 65 1.81 12.30 -8.56
CA ARG A 65 1.42 13.42 -9.44
C ARG A 65 1.37 13.00 -10.91
N GLY A 66 0.83 13.90 -11.74
CA GLY A 66 0.72 13.69 -13.19
C GLY A 66 -0.10 12.44 -13.52
N ARG A 67 0.37 11.64 -14.48
CA ARG A 67 -0.31 10.40 -14.91
C ARG A 67 -0.47 9.34 -13.83
N LEU A 68 0.28 9.44 -12.73
CA LEU A 68 0.23 8.50 -11.61
C LEU A 68 -0.63 9.01 -10.45
N ALA A 69 -1.15 10.24 -10.51
CA ALA A 69 -1.87 10.87 -9.40
C ALA A 69 -3.13 10.12 -8.97
N THR A 70 -3.77 9.45 -9.91
CA THR A 70 -5.01 8.69 -9.69
C THR A 70 -4.94 7.33 -10.37
N LYS A 71 -5.73 6.38 -9.89
CA LYS A 71 -5.94 5.09 -10.54
C LYS A 71 -7.39 4.64 -10.35
N GLU A 72 -7.95 4.02 -11.38
CA GLU A 72 -9.29 3.44 -11.33
C GLU A 72 -9.34 2.24 -10.37
N TRP A 73 -10.35 2.23 -9.51
CA TRP A 73 -10.69 1.11 -8.64
C TRP A 73 -12.21 0.97 -8.57
N LYS A 74 -12.73 -0.16 -9.05
CA LYS A 74 -14.18 -0.48 -9.07
C LYS A 74 -15.05 0.65 -9.65
N GLY A 75 -14.57 1.32 -10.70
CA GLY A 75 -15.28 2.40 -11.38
C GLY A 75 -15.17 3.77 -10.72
N SER A 76 -14.24 3.94 -9.78
CA SER A 76 -13.91 5.23 -9.18
C SER A 76 -12.42 5.53 -9.33
N ALA A 77 -12.11 6.75 -9.80
CA ALA A 77 -10.76 7.27 -9.78
C ALA A 77 -10.37 7.66 -8.36
N LEU A 78 -9.46 6.90 -7.75
CA LEU A 78 -8.96 7.16 -6.41
C LEU A 78 -7.58 7.80 -6.45
N GLU A 79 -7.27 8.64 -5.46
CA GLU A 79 -5.92 9.20 -5.31
C GLU A 79 -4.92 8.09 -5.04
N GLN A 80 -3.76 8.17 -5.71
CA GLN A 80 -2.67 7.24 -5.52
C GLN A 80 -1.52 7.90 -4.76
N TRP A 81 -1.01 7.16 -3.81
CA TRP A 81 0.05 7.55 -2.89
C TRP A 81 1.18 6.54 -2.93
N GLU A 82 2.37 6.98 -2.52
CA GLU A 82 3.55 6.14 -2.38
C GLU A 82 4.06 6.19 -0.94
N PHE A 83 4.54 5.04 -0.46
CA PHE A 83 5.23 4.89 0.81
C PHE A 83 6.61 4.26 0.60
N GLU A 84 7.64 4.88 1.17
CA GLU A 84 9.00 4.35 1.25
C GLU A 84 9.10 3.32 2.38
N VAL A 85 9.18 2.04 2.02
CA VAL A 85 9.31 0.95 2.99
C VAL A 85 10.77 0.80 3.45
N THR A 86 11.70 0.87 2.49
CA THR A 86 13.15 0.92 2.71
C THR A 86 13.74 1.93 1.73
N SER A 87 15.04 2.25 1.82
CA SER A 87 15.67 3.19 0.87
C SER A 87 15.39 2.84 -0.60
N GLY A 88 15.39 1.54 -0.93
CA GLY A 88 15.00 1.05 -2.26
C GLY A 88 13.52 0.68 -2.39
N GLY A 89 12.90 0.10 -1.37
CA GLY A 89 11.57 -0.50 -1.47
C GLY A 89 10.43 0.51 -1.44
N ARG A 90 9.40 0.28 -2.26
CA ARG A 90 8.20 1.13 -2.36
C ARG A 90 6.93 0.31 -2.30
N VAL A 91 5.90 0.92 -1.74
CA VAL A 91 4.50 0.50 -1.86
C VAL A 91 3.71 1.66 -2.45
N ARG A 92 2.87 1.38 -3.45
CA ARG A 92 1.86 2.35 -3.90
C ARG A 92 0.49 1.83 -3.58
N TYR A 93 -0.36 2.76 -3.16
CA TYR A 93 -1.69 2.44 -2.69
C TYR A 93 -2.69 3.51 -3.11
N LEU A 94 -3.95 3.09 -3.18
CA LEU A 94 -5.09 3.98 -3.36
C LEU A 94 -5.77 4.19 -2.02
N VAL A 95 -6.38 5.35 -1.86
CA VAL A 95 -7.15 5.68 -0.65
C VAL A 95 -8.61 5.81 -1.03
N SER A 96 -9.48 5.04 -0.37
CA SER A 96 -10.94 5.19 -0.43
C SER A 96 -11.44 5.72 0.92
N PRO A 97 -11.63 7.05 1.07
CA PRO A 97 -12.09 7.64 2.31
C PRO A 97 -13.48 7.16 2.74
N GLU A 98 -14.38 6.97 1.78
CA GLU A 98 -15.76 6.51 2.02
C GLU A 98 -15.82 5.18 2.76
N THR A 99 -14.86 4.29 2.49
CA THR A 99 -14.80 2.95 3.10
C THR A 99 -13.65 2.80 4.09
N SER A 100 -12.94 3.89 4.40
CA SER A 100 -11.70 3.88 5.20
C SER A 100 -10.77 2.75 4.78
N THR A 101 -10.56 2.57 3.48
CA THR A 101 -9.78 1.46 2.91
C THR A 101 -8.59 1.96 2.11
N VAL A 102 -7.44 1.37 2.39
CA VAL A 102 -6.18 1.47 1.66
C VAL A 102 -6.06 0.25 0.74
N ILE A 103 -5.92 0.49 -0.55
CA ILE A 103 -5.81 -0.56 -1.57
C ILE A 103 -4.38 -0.59 -2.10
N LEU A 104 -3.59 -1.59 -1.71
CA LEU A 104 -2.24 -1.78 -2.22
C LEU A 104 -2.29 -2.22 -3.69
N VAL A 105 -1.71 -1.42 -4.57
CA VAL A 105 -1.72 -1.64 -6.03
C VAL A 105 -0.34 -1.90 -6.62
N TYR A 106 0.71 -1.65 -5.83
CA TYR A 106 2.09 -1.97 -6.17
C TYR A 106 2.91 -2.18 -4.88
N ALA A 107 3.85 -3.12 -4.94
CA ALA A 107 4.84 -3.33 -3.90
C ALA A 107 6.13 -3.83 -4.56
N SER A 108 7.29 -3.35 -4.10
CA SER A 108 8.58 -3.86 -4.58
C SER A 108 9.69 -3.60 -3.57
N THR A 109 10.68 -4.48 -3.57
CA THR A 109 11.97 -4.31 -2.87
C THR A 109 12.90 -3.31 -3.57
N ARG A 110 12.56 -2.87 -4.79
CA ARG A 110 13.35 -1.96 -5.62
C ARG A 110 12.62 -0.65 -5.88
N HIS A 111 13.39 0.36 -6.27
CA HIS A 111 12.81 1.64 -6.64
C HIS A 111 12.04 1.49 -7.97
N PRO A 112 10.82 2.04 -8.08
CA PRO A 112 10.09 2.06 -9.34
C PRO A 112 10.82 2.92 -10.36
N LYS A 113 10.99 2.39 -11.58
CA LYS A 113 11.65 3.10 -12.69
C LYS A 113 10.80 4.19 -13.31
N ASP A 114 9.50 4.21 -13.02
CA ASP A 114 8.53 5.06 -13.70
C ASP A 114 8.33 6.42 -13.01
N THR A 115 9.09 6.65 -11.94
CA THR A 115 9.24 7.90 -11.19
C THR A 115 10.66 8.48 -11.27
N GLU A 116 11.60 7.78 -11.92
CA GLU A 116 12.90 8.33 -12.36
C GLU A 116 12.70 9.20 -13.62
#